data_AF-A0A160F7C5-F1
#
_entry.id   AF-A0A160F7C5-F1
#
_cell.length_a   1.000
_cell.length_b   1.000
_cell.length_c   1.000
_cell.angle_alpha   90.00
_cell.angle_beta   90.00
_cell.angle_gamma   90.00
#
_symmetry.space_group_name_H-M   'P 1'
#
loop_
_entity.id
_entity.type
_entity.pdbx_description
1 polymer ?
#
loop_
_entity_poly.entity_id
_entity_poly.type
_entity_poly.pdbx_seq_one_letter_code
_entity_poly.pdbx_strand_id
1 'polypeptide(L)'
;MSRDSQQNTSLDSIASGIGFSFSLIVIAIFIYFSPDYLGSEVISLIMSSLMMAFGIIGLGIELNKLNNEKKFGFDDLGIGLGLIIFWAILHYFFPIIWLNWVLLFVLFIGFYGIGVGIVKLVQNIIESSSGRQLAIKISVGIVQIAATAATIYEILKTFNLLP
;
A
#
# COMPACT_ATOMS: atom_id res chain seq x y z
N MET A 1 35.99 3.37 -1.82
CA MET A 1 34.76 2.74 -2.32
C MET A 1 34.29 3.57 -3.52
N SER A 2 34.17 3.00 -4.71
CA SER A 2 33.86 3.76 -5.94
C SER A 2 32.38 4.15 -6.01
N ARG A 3 32.04 5.22 -6.75
CA ARG A 3 30.64 5.66 -6.95
C ARG A 3 29.75 4.53 -7.49
N ASP A 4 30.27 3.70 -8.39
CA ASP A 4 29.55 2.56 -8.97
C ASP A 4 29.24 1.48 -7.93
N SER A 5 30.14 1.25 -6.97
CA SER A 5 29.89 0.29 -5.89
C SER A 5 28.79 0.76 -4.92
N GLN A 6 28.69 2.07 -4.66
CA GLN A 6 27.63 2.61 -3.80
C GLN A 6 26.26 2.58 -4.49
N GLN A 7 26.21 2.86 -5.80
CA GLN A 7 24.97 2.82 -6.56
C GLN A 7 24.40 1.40 -6.65
N ASN A 8 25.24 0.39 -6.90
CA ASN A 8 24.79 -1.01 -6.93
C ASN A 8 24.23 -1.47 -5.57
N THR A 9 24.91 -1.15 -4.46
CA THR A 9 24.40 -1.50 -3.12
C THR A 9 23.04 -0.84 -2.82
N SER A 10 22.80 0.39 -3.30
CA SER A 10 21.52 1.07 -3.12
C SER A 10 20.38 0.40 -3.90
N LEU A 11 20.65 -0.04 -5.14
CA LEU A 11 19.66 -0.72 -5.97
C LEU A 11 19.33 -2.11 -5.42
N ASP A 12 20.33 -2.85 -4.94
CA ASP A 12 20.13 -4.15 -4.28
C ASP A 12 19.27 -4.02 -3.02
N SER A 13 19.48 -2.96 -2.23
CA SER A 13 18.66 -2.68 -1.05
C SER A 13 17.20 -2.37 -1.43
N ILE A 14 16.97 -1.58 -2.49
CA ILE A 14 15.61 -1.26 -2.96
C ILE A 14 14.93 -2.53 -3.50
N ALA A 15 15.65 -3.33 -4.29
CA ALA A 15 15.13 -4.59 -4.82
C ALA A 15 14.74 -5.56 -3.70
N SER A 16 15.57 -5.68 -2.66
CA SER A 16 15.26 -6.48 -1.46
C SER A 16 14.01 -5.98 -0.74
N GLY A 17 13.87 -4.66 -0.55
CA GLY A 17 12.68 -4.06 0.08
C GLY A 17 11.39 -4.28 -0.72
N ILE A 18 11.46 -4.14 -2.05
CA ILE A 18 10.34 -4.47 -2.96
C ILE A 18 10.01 -5.96 -2.87
N GLY A 19 11.01 -6.84 -2.90
CA GLY A 19 10.81 -8.29 -2.79
C GLY A 19 10.17 -8.71 -1.47
N PHE A 20 10.57 -8.09 -0.36
CA PHE A 20 9.95 -8.33 0.94
C PHE A 20 8.49 -7.86 0.98
N SER A 21 8.22 -6.65 0.49
CA SER A 21 6.86 -6.10 0.41
C SER A 21 5.94 -6.96 -0.46
N PHE A 22 6.46 -7.42 -1.61
CA PHE A 22 5.74 -8.33 -2.49
C PHE A 22 5.46 -9.68 -1.84
N SER A 23 6.42 -10.23 -1.10
CA SER A 23 6.25 -11.49 -0.35
C SER A 23 5.13 -11.36 0.69
N LEU A 24 5.07 -10.24 1.42
CA LEU A 24 3.98 -9.96 2.37
C LEU A 24 2.62 -9.92 1.67
N ILE A 25 2.53 -9.23 0.52
CA ILE A 25 1.31 -9.14 -0.29
C ILE A 25 0.84 -10.53 -0.76
N VAL A 26 1.76 -11.35 -1.28
CA VAL A 26 1.43 -12.70 -1.77
C VAL A 26 0.96 -13.60 -0.64
N ILE A 27 1.64 -13.58 0.52
CA ILE A 27 1.22 -14.36 1.68
C ILE A 27 -0.13 -13.88 2.23
N ALA A 28 -0.35 -12.56 2.26
CA ALA A 28 -1.63 -11.98 2.66
C ALA A 28 -2.79 -12.52 1.79
N ILE A 29 -2.62 -12.48 0.46
CA ILE A 29 -3.60 -13.00 -0.50
C ILE A 29 -3.84 -14.50 -0.27
N PHE A 30 -2.78 -15.28 -0.11
CA PHE A 30 -2.90 -16.72 0.15
C PHE A 30 -3.72 -17.03 1.42
N ILE A 31 -3.43 -16.34 2.53
CA ILE A 31 -4.15 -16.53 3.80
C ILE A 31 -5.61 -16.09 3.66
N TYR A 32 -5.88 -14.98 2.97
CA TYR A 32 -7.23 -14.49 2.72
C TYR A 32 -8.09 -15.52 1.96
N PHE A 33 -7.55 -16.15 0.92
CA PHE A 33 -8.26 -17.19 0.16
C PHE A 33 -8.28 -18.57 0.84
N SER A 34 -7.51 -18.75 1.91
CA SER A 34 -7.45 -20.00 2.68
C SER A 34 -7.79 -19.72 4.16
N PRO A 35 -9.04 -19.34 4.49
CA PRO A 35 -9.42 -18.86 5.82
C PRO A 35 -9.14 -19.87 6.94
N ASP A 36 -9.11 -21.17 6.65
CA ASP A 36 -8.81 -22.22 7.63
C ASP A 36 -7.30 -22.47 7.83
N TYR A 37 -6.41 -21.83 7.06
CA TYR A 37 -4.96 -22.11 7.09
C TYR A 37 -4.33 -21.88 8.47
N LEU A 38 -4.76 -20.84 9.18
CA LEU A 38 -4.29 -20.54 10.54
C LEU A 38 -5.17 -21.17 11.63
N GLY A 39 -6.07 -22.09 11.27
CA GLY A 39 -6.99 -22.77 12.19
C GLY A 39 -8.14 -21.92 12.70
N SER A 40 -8.28 -20.67 12.22
CA SER A 40 -9.41 -19.80 12.53
C SER A 40 -9.57 -18.75 11.43
N GLU A 41 -10.76 -18.67 10.86
CA GLU A 41 -11.14 -17.67 9.86
C GLU A 41 -10.86 -16.24 10.34
N VAL A 42 -11.19 -15.95 11.60
CA VAL A 42 -10.95 -14.64 12.22
C VAL A 42 -9.45 -14.32 12.27
N ILE A 43 -8.62 -15.28 12.69
CA ILE A 43 -7.16 -15.08 12.78
C ILE A 43 -6.58 -14.91 11.37
N SER A 44 -7.01 -15.70 10.40
CA SER A 44 -6.60 -15.60 9.00
C SER A 44 -6.97 -14.24 8.41
N LEU A 45 -8.17 -13.73 8.67
CA LEU A 45 -8.59 -12.41 8.20
C LEU A 45 -7.73 -11.30 8.81
N ILE A 46 -7.47 -11.34 10.12
CA ILE A 46 -6.63 -10.34 10.79
C ILE A 46 -5.20 -10.37 10.24
N MET A 47 -4.59 -11.56 10.16
CA MET A 47 -3.21 -11.71 9.70
C MET A 47 -3.03 -11.34 8.24
N SER A 48 -3.92 -11.79 7.36
CA SER A 48 -3.89 -11.42 5.94
C SER A 48 -3.99 -9.90 5.78
N SER A 49 -4.92 -9.27 6.48
CA SER A 49 -5.14 -7.82 6.36
C SER A 49 -3.96 -7.00 6.91
N LEU A 50 -3.33 -7.42 8.01
CA LEU A 50 -2.10 -6.78 8.52
C LEU A 50 -0.93 -6.94 7.56
N MET A 51 -0.71 -8.14 7.03
CA MET A 51 0.35 -8.39 6.05
C MET A 51 0.12 -7.59 4.76
N MET A 52 -1.13 -7.46 4.32
CA MET A 52 -1.52 -6.61 3.19
C MET A 52 -1.19 -5.14 3.45
N ALA A 53 -1.57 -4.61 4.62
CA ALA A 53 -1.29 -3.22 5.00
C ALA A 53 0.22 -2.94 5.02
N PHE A 54 1.02 -3.77 5.70
CA PHE A 54 2.47 -3.60 5.74
C PHE A 54 3.12 -3.78 4.37
N GLY A 55 2.63 -4.72 3.57
CA GLY A 55 3.10 -4.93 2.20
C GLY A 55 2.87 -3.70 1.32
N ILE A 56 1.69 -3.07 1.38
CA ILE A 56 1.37 -1.87 0.59
C ILE A 56 2.17 -0.65 1.07
N ILE A 57 2.30 -0.46 2.39
CA ILE A 57 3.11 0.63 2.96
C ILE A 57 4.57 0.47 2.55
N GLY A 58 5.14 -0.73 2.76
CA GLY A 58 6.52 -1.04 2.41
C GLY A 58 6.79 -0.83 0.92
N LEU A 59 5.89 -1.32 0.06
CA LEU A 59 6.00 -1.15 -1.38
C LEU A 59 6.00 0.33 -1.77
N GLY A 60 5.09 1.14 -1.22
CA GLY A 60 5.05 2.58 -1.46
C GLY A 60 6.36 3.29 -1.08
N ILE A 61 6.91 2.97 0.09
CA ILE A 61 8.17 3.54 0.58
C ILE A 61 9.34 3.15 -0.32
N GLU A 62 9.47 1.87 -0.68
CA GLU A 62 10.59 1.39 -1.51
C GLU A 62 10.50 1.88 -2.95
N LEU A 63 9.29 1.95 -3.52
CA LEU A 63 9.07 2.53 -4.85
C LEU A 63 9.44 4.01 -4.90
N ASN A 64 9.22 4.75 -3.82
CA ASN A 64 9.62 6.15 -3.75
C ASN A 64 11.15 6.32 -3.83
N LYS A 65 11.92 5.35 -3.32
CA LYS A 65 13.39 5.35 -3.38
C LYS A 65 13.94 5.10 -4.78
N LEU A 66 13.17 4.52 -5.71
CA LEU A 66 13.61 4.34 -7.10
C LEU A 66 13.86 5.67 -7.81
N ASN A 67 13.32 6.78 -7.29
CA ASN A 67 13.48 8.10 -7.86
C ASN A 67 14.28 9.00 -6.91
N ASN A 68 15.61 8.94 -7.02
CA ASN A 68 16.59 9.58 -6.13
C ASN A 68 16.48 11.11 -5.97
N GLU A 69 15.74 11.82 -6.83
CA GLU A 69 15.75 13.29 -6.84
C GLU A 69 14.43 13.96 -6.40
N LYS A 70 13.30 13.25 -6.44
CA LYS A 70 11.98 13.81 -6.05
C LYS A 70 11.12 12.75 -5.41
N LYS A 71 10.50 13.10 -4.27
CA LYS A 71 9.44 12.30 -3.64
C LYS A 71 8.28 12.19 -4.62
N PHE A 72 8.11 11.01 -5.21
CA PHE A 72 7.11 10.72 -6.22
C PHE A 72 5.69 10.70 -5.65
N GLY A 73 5.55 10.58 -4.32
CA GLY A 73 4.28 10.44 -3.62
C GLY A 73 3.84 8.99 -3.45
N PHE A 74 4.66 8.01 -3.86
CA PHE A 74 4.39 6.59 -3.63
C PHE A 74 4.40 6.24 -2.13
N ASP A 75 5.21 6.95 -1.34
CA ASP A 75 5.23 6.84 0.12
C ASP A 75 3.92 7.32 0.73
N ASP A 76 3.47 8.53 0.38
CA ASP A 76 2.20 9.07 0.89
C ASP A 76 1.00 8.21 0.45
N LEU A 77 1.02 7.74 -0.80
CA LEU A 77 -0.01 6.84 -1.33
C LEU A 77 -0.01 5.50 -0.57
N GLY A 78 1.15 4.86 -0.43
CA GLY A 78 1.27 3.57 0.27
C GLY A 78 0.88 3.66 1.75
N ILE A 79 1.32 4.73 2.44
CA ILE A 79 0.94 4.99 3.85
C ILE A 79 -0.56 5.23 3.96
N GLY A 80 -1.13 6.09 3.11
CA GLY A 80 -2.56 6.38 3.12
C GLY A 80 -3.41 5.12 2.93
N LEU A 81 -3.03 4.28 1.97
CA LEU A 81 -3.69 3.00 1.71
C LEU A 81 -3.60 2.03 2.88
N GLY A 82 -2.39 1.88 3.44
CA GLY A 82 -2.20 1.03 4.61
C GLY A 82 -3.03 1.47 5.81
N LEU A 83 -3.17 2.79 6.01
CA LEU A 83 -4.02 3.35 7.07
C LEU A 83 -5.51 3.10 6.84
N ILE A 84 -6.00 3.15 5.59
CA ILE A 84 -7.40 2.82 5.28
C ILE A 84 -7.67 1.33 5.53
N ILE A 85 -6.75 0.45 5.12
CA ILE A 85 -6.88 -0.99 5.38
C ILE A 85 -6.87 -1.23 6.89
N PHE A 86 -5.94 -0.62 7.61
CA PHE A 86 -5.85 -0.72 9.06
C PHE A 86 -7.14 -0.22 9.76
N TRP A 87 -7.68 0.91 9.30
CA TRP A 87 -8.96 1.43 9.76
C TRP A 87 -10.11 0.43 9.54
N ALA A 88 -10.22 -0.14 8.34
CA ALA A 88 -11.30 -1.06 7.98
C ALA A 88 -11.27 -2.31 8.88
N ILE A 89 -10.09 -2.87 9.15
CA ILE A 89 -9.90 -3.99 10.07
C ILE A 89 -10.42 -3.64 11.47
N LEU A 90 -9.96 -2.53 12.03
CA LEU A 90 -10.32 -2.16 13.40
C LEU A 90 -11.81 -1.85 13.54
N HIS A 91 -12.41 -1.17 12.56
CA HIS A 91 -13.83 -0.87 12.57
C HIS A 91 -14.68 -2.14 12.53
N TYR A 92 -14.28 -3.14 11.74
CA TYR A 92 -15.01 -4.41 11.62
C TYR A 92 -14.95 -5.24 12.90
N PHE A 93 -13.76 -5.44 13.47
CA PHE A 93 -13.60 -6.31 14.64
C PHE A 93 -14.00 -5.64 15.96
N PHE A 94 -13.93 -4.32 16.01
CA PHE A 94 -14.24 -3.55 17.21
C PHE A 94 -15.26 -2.45 16.89
N PRO A 95 -16.54 -2.80 16.66
CA PRO A 95 -17.61 -1.85 16.36
C PRO A 95 -18.06 -1.08 17.61
N ILE A 96 -17.10 -0.53 18.35
CA ILE A 96 -17.30 0.19 19.60
C ILE A 96 -17.37 1.69 19.28
N ILE A 97 -18.45 2.35 19.70
CA ILE A 97 -18.75 3.74 19.34
C ILE A 97 -17.60 4.72 19.65
N TRP A 98 -16.97 4.61 20.82
CA TRP A 98 -15.87 5.52 21.18
C TRP A 98 -14.62 5.27 20.33
N LEU A 99 -14.36 4.01 19.97
CA LEU A 99 -13.24 3.63 19.12
C LEU A 99 -13.48 4.14 17.69
N ASN A 100 -14.73 4.09 17.20
CA ASN A 100 -15.09 4.63 15.89
C ASN A 100 -14.78 6.14 15.75
N TRP A 101 -14.96 6.92 16.82
CA TRP A 101 -14.57 8.34 16.83
C TRP A 101 -13.05 8.53 16.68
N VAL A 102 -12.24 7.68 17.31
CA VAL A 102 -10.78 7.71 17.15
C VAL A 102 -10.38 7.23 15.76
N LEU A 103 -11.01 6.16 15.28
CA LEU A 103 -10.78 5.58 13.96
C LEU A 103 -11.14 6.56 12.83
N LEU A 104 -12.10 7.46 13.04
CA LEU A 104 -12.42 8.52 12.09
C LEU A 104 -11.19 9.39 11.75
N PHE A 105 -10.33 9.68 12.73
CA PHE A 105 -9.09 10.43 12.50
C PHE A 105 -8.09 9.62 11.66
N VAL A 106 -7.97 8.32 11.93
CA VAL A 106 -7.12 7.41 11.14
C VAL A 106 -7.59 7.36 9.69
N LEU A 107 -8.91 7.26 9.47
CA LEU A 107 -9.53 7.29 8.16
C LEU A 107 -9.25 8.61 7.42
N PHE A 108 -9.39 9.74 8.12
CA PHE A 108 -9.10 11.06 7.57
C PHE A 108 -7.64 11.19 7.12
N ILE A 109 -6.68 10.74 7.95
CA ILE A 109 -5.25 10.75 7.60
C ILE A 109 -4.98 9.81 6.42
N GLY A 110 -5.66 8.65 6.37
CA GLY A 110 -5.56 7.72 5.25
C GLY A 110 -5.97 8.35 3.92
N PHE A 111 -7.16 8.96 3.86
CA PHE A 111 -7.62 9.68 2.67
C PHE A 111 -6.75 10.89 2.32
N TYR A 112 -6.28 11.64 3.32
CA TYR A 112 -5.35 12.74 3.10
C TYR A 112 -4.05 12.26 2.46
N GLY A 113 -3.45 11.18 2.97
CA GLY A 113 -2.24 10.58 2.41
C GLY A 113 -2.43 10.12 0.96
N ILE A 114 -3.56 9.49 0.66
CA ILE A 114 -3.92 9.11 -0.72
C ILE A 114 -4.05 10.35 -1.61
N GLY A 115 -4.76 11.39 -1.17
CA GLY A 115 -4.94 12.63 -1.93
C GLY A 115 -3.60 13.30 -2.25
N VAL A 116 -2.73 13.45 -1.24
CA VAL A 116 -1.38 14.01 -1.41
C VAL A 116 -0.53 13.14 -2.33
N GLY A 117 -0.58 11.82 -2.16
CA GLY A 117 0.14 10.86 -3.00
C GLY A 117 -0.27 10.95 -4.47
N ILE A 118 -1.58 10.99 -4.76
CA ILE A 118 -2.10 11.15 -6.13
C ILE A 118 -1.64 12.47 -6.73
N VAL A 119 -1.75 13.59 -6.01
CA VAL A 119 -1.33 14.91 -6.52
C VAL A 119 0.17 14.91 -6.86
N LYS A 120 1.01 14.34 -5.99
CA LYS A 120 2.46 14.23 -6.23
C LYS A 120 2.77 13.31 -7.41
N LEU A 121 2.04 12.21 -7.58
CA LEU A 121 2.20 11.32 -8.73
C LEU A 121 1.86 12.05 -10.03
N VAL A 122 0.74 12.77 -10.07
CA VAL A 122 0.31 13.54 -11.24
C VAL A 122 1.33 14.63 -11.57
N GLN A 123 1.78 15.41 -10.60
CA GLN A 123 2.80 16.45 -10.80
C GLN A 123 4.09 15.87 -11.38
N ASN A 124 4.57 14.74 -10.84
CA ASN A 124 5.80 14.13 -11.33
C ASN A 124 5.64 13.47 -12.71
N ILE A 125 4.44 13.02 -13.09
CA ILE A 125 4.17 12.55 -14.46
C ILE A 125 4.22 13.72 -15.44
N ILE A 126 3.64 14.86 -15.09
CA ILE A 126 3.62 16.08 -15.93
C ILE A 126 5.04 16.63 -16.12
N GLU A 127 5.86 16.62 -15.06
CA GLU A 127 7.24 17.15 -15.09
C GLU A 127 8.27 16.17 -15.69
N SER A 128 7.88 14.94 -16.03
CA SER A 128 8.81 13.92 -16.52
C SER A 128 9.17 14.11 -17.99
N SER A 129 10.45 14.39 -18.27
CA SER A 129 10.99 14.61 -19.63
C SER A 129 11.37 13.34 -20.40
N SER A 130 11.36 12.16 -19.77
CA SER A 130 11.80 10.88 -20.37
C SER A 130 10.67 9.86 -20.50
N GLY A 131 10.36 9.43 -21.73
CA GLY A 131 9.30 8.47 -22.02
C GLY A 131 9.46 7.10 -21.34
N ARG A 132 10.72 6.62 -21.13
CA ARG A 132 10.98 5.35 -20.45
C ARG A 132 10.68 5.41 -18.95
N GLN A 133 11.07 6.51 -18.30
CA GLN A 133 10.73 6.71 -16.88
C GLN A 133 9.22 6.89 -16.72
N LEU A 134 8.58 7.65 -17.62
CA LEU A 134 7.14 7.90 -17.63
C LEU A 134 6.34 6.59 -17.76
N ALA A 135 6.76 5.67 -18.63
CA ALA A 135 6.12 4.36 -18.78
C ALA A 135 6.17 3.51 -17.49
N ILE A 136 7.32 3.44 -16.83
CA ILE A 136 7.45 2.69 -15.56
C ILE A 136 6.57 3.33 -14.47
N LYS A 137 6.59 4.67 -14.38
CA LYS A 137 5.81 5.44 -13.40
C LYS A 137 4.31 5.26 -13.57
N ILE A 138 3.81 5.31 -14.80
CA ILE A 138 2.39 5.09 -15.12
C ILE A 138 1.99 3.65 -14.80
N SER A 139 2.78 2.65 -15.22
CA SER A 139 2.45 1.24 -14.96
C SER A 139 2.35 0.93 -13.46
N VAL A 140 3.31 1.41 -12.67
CA VAL A 140 3.30 1.21 -11.21
C VAL A 140 2.12 1.95 -10.57
N GLY A 141 1.86 3.20 -10.97
CA GLY A 141 0.72 3.98 -10.49
C GLY A 141 -0.63 3.33 -10.79
N ILE A 142 -0.81 2.81 -12.02
CA ILE A 142 -2.02 2.07 -12.42
C ILE A 142 -2.18 0.81 -11.58
N VAL A 143 -1.13 0.02 -11.41
CA VAL A 143 -1.17 -1.20 -10.58
C VAL A 143 -1.55 -0.87 -9.14
N GLN A 144 -1.00 0.21 -8.58
CA GLN A 144 -1.29 0.60 -7.20
C GLN A 144 -2.71 1.14 -7.03
N ILE A 145 -3.21 1.93 -7.98
CA ILE A 145 -4.61 2.41 -8.00
C ILE A 145 -5.58 1.25 -8.21
N ALA A 146 -5.28 0.32 -9.12
CA ALA A 146 -6.12 -0.84 -9.38
C ALA A 146 -6.16 -1.79 -8.16
N ALA A 147 -5.00 -2.06 -7.55
CA ALA A 147 -4.92 -2.83 -6.31
C ALA A 147 -5.72 -2.16 -5.20
N THR A 148 -5.62 -0.84 -5.06
CA THR A 148 -6.41 -0.05 -4.11
C THR A 148 -7.90 -0.22 -4.34
N ALA A 149 -8.36 0.01 -5.58
CA ALA A 149 -9.77 -0.06 -5.93
C ALA A 149 -10.31 -1.47 -5.69
N ALA A 150 -9.53 -2.50 -6.03
CA ALA A 150 -9.85 -3.89 -5.75
C ALA A 150 -9.96 -4.14 -4.24
N THR A 151 -8.97 -3.74 -3.44
CA THR A 151 -9.00 -3.93 -1.98
C THR A 151 -10.16 -3.18 -1.33
N ILE A 152 -10.44 -1.93 -1.73
CA ILE A 152 -11.59 -1.17 -1.23
C ILE A 152 -12.90 -1.87 -1.61
N TYR A 153 -13.04 -2.31 -2.86
CA TYR A 153 -14.22 -3.04 -3.32
C TYR A 153 -14.43 -4.35 -2.55
N GLU A 154 -13.36 -5.12 -2.36
CA GLU A 154 -13.36 -6.38 -1.61
C GLU A 154 -13.79 -6.14 -0.15
N ILE A 155 -13.22 -5.11 0.49
CA ILE A 155 -13.60 -4.66 1.84
C ILE A 155 -15.10 -4.32 1.88
N LEU A 156 -15.58 -3.50 0.95
CA LEU A 156 -16.99 -3.07 0.93
C LEU A 156 -17.94 -4.25 0.70
N LYS A 157 -17.56 -5.21 -0.16
CA LYS A 157 -18.35 -6.41 -0.46
C LYS A 157 -18.35 -7.39 0.71
N THR A 158 -17.19 -7.71 1.27
CA THR A 158 -17.05 -8.63 2.41
C THR A 158 -17.80 -8.12 3.63
N PHE A 159 -17.92 -6.80 3.79
CA PHE A 159 -18.66 -6.17 4.88
C PHE A 159 -20.11 -5.80 4.56
N ASN A 160 -20.66 -6.21 3.40
CA ASN A 160 -22.04 -5.89 2.99
C ASN A 160 -22.36 -4.38 3.01
N LEU A 161 -21.36 -3.53 2.78
CA LEU A 161 -21.50 -2.08 2.70
C LEU A 161 -21.92 -1.61 1.31
N LEU A 162 -21.88 -2.50 0.31
CA LEU A 162 -22.48 -2.37 -1.00
C LEU A 162 -23.59 -3.43 -1.15
N PRO A 163 -24.79 -3.07 -1.64
CA PRO A 163 -25.81 -4.05 -2.01
C PRO A 163 -25.41 -4.91 -3.21
#